data_AF-A0A3L7RX04-F1
#
_entry.id   AF-A0A3L7RX04-F1
#
_cell.length_a   1.000
_cell.length_b   1.000
_cell.length_c   1.000
_cell.angle_alpha   90.00
_cell.angle_beta   90.00
_cell.angle_gamma   90.00
#
_symmetry.space_group_name_H-M   'P 1'
#
loop_
_entity.id
_entity.type
_entity.pdbx_description
1 polymer ?
#
loop_
_entity_poly.entity_id
_entity_poly.type
_entity_poly.pdbx_seq_one_letter_code
_entity_poly.pdbx_strand_id
1 'polypeptide(L)' 'YALCGFSNFPSIGIQIGGIGALAPERRKELTEIAFRAMLGGTLACCMTACIAGILY' A
#
# COMPACT_ATOMS: atom_id res chain seq x y z
N TYR A 1 -1.29 2.94 15.57
CA TYR A 1 -1.39 3.35 14.15
C TYR A 1 -0.80 2.36 13.15
N ALA A 2 0.02 1.37 13.57
CA ALA A 2 0.65 0.42 12.64
C ALA A 2 -0.34 -0.44 11.83
N LEU A 3 -1.55 -0.63 12.36
CA LEU A 3 -2.63 -1.39 11.70
C LEU A 3 -3.56 -0.51 10.84
N CYS A 4 -3.37 0.81 10.82
CA CYS A 4 -4.23 1.75 10.09
C CYS A 4 -3.82 1.87 8.61
N GLY A 5 -3.68 0.75 7.90
CA GLY A 5 -3.32 0.75 6.50
C GLY A 5 -3.78 -0.49 5.75
N PHE A 6 -4.20 -0.29 4.50
CA PHE A 6 -4.55 -1.36 3.56
C PHE A 6 -3.32 -1.91 2.83
N SER A 7 -2.22 -2.10 3.56
CA SER A 7 -0.93 -2.57 3.03
C SER A 7 -0.84 -4.10 3.09
N ASN A 8 -1.80 -4.78 2.44
CA ASN A 8 -1.92 -6.25 2.44
C ASN A 8 -2.19 -6.80 1.03
N PHE A 9 -1.95 -8.11 0.84
CA PHE A 9 -2.10 -8.76 -0.48
C PHE A 9 -3.48 -8.56 -1.13
N PRO A 10 -4.62 -8.75 -0.41
CA PRO A 10 -5.94 -8.47 -0.98
C PRO A 10 -6.11 -7.03 -1.46
N SER A 11 -5.67 -6.06 -0.67
CA SER A 11 -5.81 -4.63 -0.98
C SER A 11 -4.96 -4.19 -2.17
N ILE A 12 -3.81 -4.82 -2.38
CA ILE A 12 -3.00 -4.65 -3.60
C ILE A 12 -3.73 -5.21 -4.82
N GLY A 13 -4.39 -6.37 -4.68
CA GLY A 13 -5.24 -6.92 -5.74
C GLY A 13 -6.39 -5.97 -6.12
N ILE A 14 -7.02 -5.35 -5.13
CA ILE A 14 -8.06 -4.33 -5.35
C ILE A 14 -7.49 -3.11 -6.09
N GLN A 15 -6.30 -2.64 -5.71
CA GLN A 15 -5.66 -1.48 -6.38
C GLN A 15 -5.24 -1.81 -7.81
N ILE A 16 -4.67 -2.99 -8.07
CA ILE A 16 -4.33 -3.43 -9.42
C ILE A 16 -5.60 -3.60 -10.26
N GLY A 17 -6.67 -4.15 -9.69
CA GLY A 17 -7.95 -4.32 -10.37
C GLY A 17 -8.63 -2.99 -10.68
N GLY A 18 -8.72 -2.09 -9.70
CA GLY A 18 -9.38 -0.79 -9.82
C GLY A 18 -8.59 0.17 -10.72
N ILE A 19 -7.32 0.43 -10.41
CA ILE A 19 -6.47 1.33 -11.20
C ILE A 19 -6.17 0.72 -12.57
N GLY A 20 -5.94 -0.59 -12.65
CA GLY A 20 -5.73 -1.27 -13.91
C GLY A 20 -6.98 -1.36 -14.80
N ALA A 21 -8.19 -1.20 -14.26
CA ALA A 21 -9.40 -1.04 -15.06
C ALA A 21 -9.57 0.41 -15.59
N LEU A 22 -9.09 1.41 -14.84
CA LEU A 22 -9.09 2.82 -15.23
C LEU A 22 -8.01 3.16 -16.27
N ALA A 23 -6.84 2.52 -16.17
CA ALA A 23 -5.68 2.71 -17.04
C ALA A 23 -5.08 1.35 -17.43
N PRO A 24 -5.73 0.59 -18.35
CA PRO A 24 -5.33 -0.76 -18.72
C PRO A 24 -3.91 -0.85 -19.29
N GLU A 25 -3.44 0.18 -20.00
CA GLU A 25 -2.08 0.30 -20.53
C GLU A 25 -1.00 0.35 -19.44
N ARG A 26 -1.35 0.82 -18.22
CA ARG A 26 -0.42 0.92 -17.08
C ARG A 26 -0.51 -0.27 -16.13
N ARG A 27 -1.37 -1.26 -16.42
CA ARG A 27 -1.56 -2.43 -15.55
C ARG A 27 -0.25 -3.17 -15.29
N LYS A 28 0.61 -3.32 -16.29
CA LYS A 28 1.91 -3.97 -16.15
C LYS A 28 2.80 -3.24 -15.14
N GLU A 29 2.93 -1.92 -15.28
CA GLU A 29 3.68 -1.04 -14.36
C GLU A 29 3.16 -1.17 -12.93
N LEU A 30 1.83 -1.16 -12.74
CA LEU A 30 1.18 -1.33 -11.44
C LEU A 30 1.54 -2.66 -10.77
N THR A 31 1.53 -3.77 -11.52
CA THR A 31 1.95 -5.09 -10.99
C THR A 31 3.44 -5.14 -10.64
N GLU A 32 4.31 -4.50 -11.44
CA GLU A 32 5.76 -4.49 -11.19
C GLU A 32 6.12 -3.76 -9.90
N ILE A 33 5.39 -2.68 -9.56
CA ILE A 33 5.63 -1.93 -8.32
C ILE A 33 4.83 -2.44 -7.12
N ALA A 34 3.87 -3.34 -7.32
CA ALA A 34 2.89 -3.76 -6.32
C ALA A 34 3.50 -4.20 -4.98
N PHE A 35 4.55 -5.02 -5.03
CA PHE A 35 5.23 -5.51 -3.82
C PHE A 35 5.98 -4.39 -3.08
N ARG A 36 6.64 -3.50 -3.82
CA ARG A 36 7.33 -2.33 -3.26
C ARG A 36 6.33 -1.35 -2.65
N ALA A 37 5.19 -1.14 -3.30
CA ALA A 37 4.11 -0.30 -2.81
C ALA A 37 3.53 -0.85 -1.49
N MET A 38 3.35 -2.17 -1.38
CA MET A 38 2.91 -2.81 -0.13
C MET A 38 3.90 -2.56 1.02
N LEU A 39 5.19 -2.82 0.80
CA LEU A 39 6.21 -2.61 1.82
C LEU A 39 6.31 -1.13 2.22
N GLY A 40 6.27 -0.22 1.25
CA GLY A 40 6.25 1.21 1.50
C GLY A 40 5.05 1.65 2.35
N GLY A 41 3.86 1.12 2.04
CA GLY A 41 2.65 1.37 2.83
C GLY A 41 2.76 0.85 4.26
N THR A 42 3.30 -0.36 4.46
CA THR A 42 3.50 -0.93 5.81
C THR A 42 4.49 -0.09 6.62
N LEU A 43 5.60 0.34 6.01
CA LEU A 43 6.57 1.21 6.66
C LEU A 43 5.97 2.56 7.08
N ALA A 44 5.12 3.16 6.23
CA ALA A 44 4.42 4.39 6.57
C ALA A 44 3.49 4.23 7.79
N CYS A 45 2.77 3.10 7.87
CA CYS A 45 1.94 2.79 9.04
C CYS A 45 2.80 2.60 10.30
N CYS A 46 3.94 1.90 10.20
CA CYS A 46 4.88 1.73 11.30
C CYS A 46 5.47 3.07 11.77
N MET A 47 5.89 3.94 10.85
CA MET A 47 6.39 5.28 11.19
C MET A 47 5.34 6.09 11.95
N THR A 48 4.10 6.07 11.48
CA THR A 48 2.98 6.76 12.16
C THR A 48 2.75 6.16 13.56
N ALA A 49 2.94 4.86 13.73
CA ALA A 49 2.87 4.20 15.03
C ALA A 49 4.00 4.61 15.97
N CYS A 50 5.23 4.71 15.47
CA CYS A 50 6.38 5.17 16.25
C CYS A 50 6.17 6.62 16.71
N ILE A 51 5.71 7.51 15.82
CA ILE A 51 5.40 8.90 16.18
C ILE A 51 4.33 8.94 17.27
N ALA A 52 3.26 8.15 17.13
CA ALA A 52 2.23 8.09 18.15
C ALA A 52 2.74 7.57 19.50
N GLY A 53 3.60 6.54 19.51
CA GLY A 53 4.20 6.02 20.75
C GLY A 53 5.30 6.90 21.36
N ILE A 54 5.81 7.89 20.62
CA ILE A 54 6.68 8.94 21.20
C ILE A 54 5.83 10.03 21.86
N LEU A 55 4.66 10.34 21.29
CA LEU A 55 3.79 11.42 21.75
C LEU A 55 2.82 11.01 22.86
N TYR A 56 2.55 9.70 23.00
CA TYR A 56 1.62 9.11 23.96
C TYR A 56 2.22 7.84 24.57
#